data_AF-A0AAV2HNA2-F1
#
_entry.id   AF-A0AAV2HNA2-F1
#
_cell.length_a   1.000
_cell.length_b   1.000
_cell.length_c   1.000
_cell.angle_alpha   90.00
_cell.angle_beta   90.00
_cell.angle_gamma   90.00
#
_symmetry.space_group_name_H-M   'P 1'
#
loop_
_entity.id
_entity.type
_entity.pdbx_description
1 polymer ?
#
loop_
_entity_poly.entity_id
_entity_poly.type
_entity_poly.pdbx_seq_one_letter_code
_entity_poly.pdbx_strand_id
1 'polypeptide(L)'
;MLAISQESLQTVTEHQIKLKLMAMEERFGNELKQMDQALKEKTKENKRLKENFETLKQANDIMKKELEVLSAQNAKLIKTSNSLQARLTNLQRKQEYELKLKDSEVMKQSIEASADQGKEAAGPKPGDKPDEKLQKSAKQSRQSSVHVYSAALSALLDWVCEAHLRQALTEMPTKPSETYCAPAFIQERVLKVLPNLVDILRDNASNLRCCLPCLQFIYWSLLHIDQIQTQQNVSMSTTMRRLGEEIYYPKSAKVTEVEKIMATPAALSEKLKEPLFMRSSNNHVRLLSTLIVLKTLTRADVIAQGFDLLKTELKTDQAKELFLYYQATNVIIFYLKPVNKNFTSVAMEILLQMSADSPFQHNFLESCSNENFFRSAALLIRTPLSDVRVMERLSIILQKLSKLKSNKRFFETYTIVAIIQEMLVGAGNENAFLTLNLKSILFNLNVSVKT
;
A
#
# COMPACT_ATOMS: atom_id res chain seq x y z
N MET A 1 -15.58 43.94 72.47
CA MET A 1 -15.57 42.49 72.14
C MET A 1 -17.01 42.05 71.99
N LEU A 2 -17.47 41.80 70.77
CA LEU A 2 -18.82 41.30 70.52
C LEU A 2 -18.85 39.80 70.82
N ALA A 3 -19.50 39.41 71.90
CA ALA A 3 -19.76 38.01 72.22
C ALA A 3 -20.83 37.49 71.25
N ILE A 4 -20.40 36.80 70.19
CA ILE A 4 -21.30 36.02 69.33
C ILE A 4 -21.87 34.91 70.22
N SER A 5 -23.19 34.89 70.43
CA SER A 5 -23.81 33.88 71.30
C SER A 5 -23.62 32.50 70.69
N GLN A 6 -23.34 31.49 71.52
CA GLN A 6 -23.15 30.10 71.11
C GLN A 6 -24.33 29.56 70.29
N GLU A 7 -25.54 30.06 70.59
CA GLU A 7 -26.78 29.77 69.88
C GLU A 7 -26.75 30.27 68.43
N SER A 8 -26.25 31.49 68.19
CA SER A 8 -26.11 32.03 66.82
C SER A 8 -25.10 31.25 65.97
N LEU A 9 -24.01 30.76 66.60
CA LEU A 9 -23.01 29.94 65.91
C LEU A 9 -23.58 28.56 65.55
N GLN A 10 -24.41 27.99 66.43
CA GLN A 10 -25.06 26.71 66.20
C GLN A 10 -26.09 26.80 65.05
N THR A 11 -26.92 27.85 65.01
CA THR A 11 -27.88 28.07 63.92
C THR A 11 -27.21 28.22 62.55
N VAL A 12 -26.09 28.97 62.49
CA VAL A 12 -25.32 29.13 61.24
C VAL A 12 -24.73 27.79 60.78
N THR A 13 -24.20 27.00 61.72
CA THR A 13 -23.62 25.68 61.42
C THR A 13 -24.67 24.70 60.92
N GLU A 14 -25.84 24.64 61.57
CA GLU A 14 -26.97 23.81 61.16
C GLU A 14 -27.49 24.19 59.76
N HIS A 15 -27.57 25.49 59.47
CA HIS A 15 -27.96 25.97 58.15
C HIS A 15 -26.94 25.55 57.05
N GLN A 16 -25.65 25.65 57.36
CA GLN A 16 -24.59 25.29 56.42
C GLN A 16 -24.54 23.77 56.16
N ILE A 17 -24.79 22.95 57.19
CA ILE A 17 -24.93 21.49 57.06
C ILE A 17 -26.14 21.15 56.18
N LYS A 18 -27.28 21.80 56.40
CA LYS A 18 -28.50 21.58 55.60
C LYS A 18 -28.30 21.93 54.12
N LEU A 19 -27.63 23.04 53.83
CA LEU A 19 -27.28 23.43 52.45
C LEU A 19 -26.35 22.40 51.78
N LYS A 20 -25.34 21.91 52.49
CA LYS A 20 -24.43 20.87 51.98
C LYS A 20 -25.15 19.54 51.73
N LEU A 21 -26.07 19.15 52.61
CA LEU A 21 -26.91 17.95 52.45
C LEU A 21 -27.79 18.06 51.21
N MET A 22 -28.50 19.17 51.02
CA MET A 22 -29.34 19.38 49.83
C MET A 22 -28.53 19.35 48.53
N ALA A 23 -27.36 19.98 48.49
CA ALA A 23 -26.48 19.95 47.31
C ALA A 23 -25.94 18.53 47.02
N MET A 24 -25.68 17.75 48.07
CA MET A 24 -25.24 16.37 47.95
C MET A 24 -26.37 15.46 47.44
N GLU A 25 -27.59 15.60 47.96
CA GLU A 25 -28.78 14.89 47.50
C GLU A 25 -29.10 15.19 46.04
N GLU A 26 -29.02 16.46 45.63
CA GLU A 26 -29.24 16.87 44.25
C GLU A 26 -28.20 16.25 43.30
N ARG A 27 -26.93 16.27 43.71
CA ARG A 27 -25.84 15.66 42.95
C ARG A 27 -26.05 14.15 42.78
N PHE A 28 -26.34 13.42 43.86
CA PHE A 28 -26.61 11.98 43.78
C PHE A 28 -27.86 11.68 42.95
N GLY A 29 -28.90 12.50 43.04
CA GLY A 29 -30.10 12.38 42.21
C GLY A 29 -29.78 12.53 40.71
N ASN A 30 -28.89 13.45 40.35
CA ASN A 30 -28.45 13.64 38.97
C ASN A 30 -27.55 12.50 38.49
N GLU A 31 -26.60 12.05 39.31
CA GLU A 31 -25.74 10.90 38.99
C GLU A 31 -26.55 9.61 38.80
N LEU A 32 -27.56 9.36 39.64
CA LEU A 32 -28.48 8.22 39.49
C LEU A 32 -29.27 8.27 38.18
N LYS A 33 -29.81 9.43 37.81
CA LYS A 33 -30.52 9.61 36.53
C LYS A 33 -29.59 9.37 35.33
N GLN A 34 -28.36 9.88 35.39
CA GLN A 34 -27.38 9.68 34.34
C GLN A 34 -27.00 8.20 34.18
N MET A 35 -26.80 7.49 35.30
CA MET A 35 -26.50 6.06 35.30
C MET A 35 -27.67 5.21 34.79
N ASP A 36 -28.91 5.52 35.17
CA ASP A 36 -30.10 4.84 34.66
C ASP A 36 -30.26 5.03 33.14
N GLN A 37 -30.01 6.23 32.63
CA GLN A 37 -30.06 6.51 31.20
C GLN A 37 -28.95 5.76 30.43
N ALA A 38 -27.72 5.77 30.94
CA ALA A 38 -26.61 5.02 30.36
C ALA A 38 -26.89 3.50 30.33
N LEU A 39 -27.50 2.95 31.38
CA LEU A 39 -27.87 1.54 31.46
C LEU A 39 -28.97 1.17 30.46
N LYS A 40 -29.97 2.05 30.27
CA LYS A 40 -31.02 1.89 29.24
C LYS A 40 -30.44 1.91 27.84
N GLU A 41 -29.52 2.82 27.54
CA GLU A 41 -28.84 2.90 26.24
C GLU A 41 -27.99 1.66 25.97
N LYS A 42 -27.20 1.22 26.96
CA LYS A 42 -26.40 -0.01 26.84
C LYS A 42 -27.27 -1.24 26.64
N THR A 43 -28.42 -1.31 27.30
CA THR A 43 -29.37 -2.42 27.13
C THR A 43 -29.96 -2.45 25.71
N LYS A 44 -30.30 -1.28 25.15
CA LYS A 44 -30.78 -1.18 23.75
C LYS A 44 -29.70 -1.58 22.75
N GLU A 45 -28.47 -1.10 22.96
CA GLU A 45 -27.32 -1.45 22.13
C GLU A 45 -27.04 -2.95 22.15
N ASN A 46 -27.10 -3.58 23.33
CA ASN A 46 -26.85 -5.01 23.48
C ASN A 46 -27.92 -5.87 22.78
N LYS A 47 -29.20 -5.45 22.82
CA LYS A 47 -30.27 -6.10 22.02
C LYS A 47 -29.99 -6.02 20.53
N ARG A 48 -29.62 -4.84 20.02
CA ARG A 48 -29.26 -4.63 18.61
C ARG A 48 -28.06 -5.50 18.20
N LEU A 49 -27.04 -5.60 19.04
CA LEU A 49 -25.87 -6.44 18.77
C LEU A 49 -26.23 -7.92 18.71
N LYS A 50 -27.13 -8.38 19.57
CA LYS A 50 -27.61 -9.77 19.56
C LYS A 50 -28.37 -10.10 18.27
N GLU A 51 -29.23 -9.19 17.80
CA GLU A 51 -29.94 -9.34 16.52
C GLU A 51 -28.99 -9.33 15.31
N ASN A 52 -28.00 -8.45 15.32
CA ASN A 52 -26.96 -8.42 14.28
C ASN A 52 -26.15 -9.71 14.25
N PHE A 53 -25.82 -10.27 15.42
CA PHE A 53 -25.11 -11.53 15.53
C PHE A 53 -25.91 -12.70 14.94
N GLU A 54 -27.21 -12.81 15.23
CA GLU A 54 -28.05 -13.86 14.63
C GLU A 54 -28.16 -13.71 13.11
N THR A 55 -28.25 -12.48 12.61
CA THR A 55 -28.26 -12.21 11.15
C THR A 55 -26.94 -12.65 10.50
N LEU A 56 -25.80 -12.34 11.11
CA LEU A 56 -24.48 -12.76 10.61
C LEU A 56 -24.30 -14.27 10.67
N LYS A 57 -24.82 -14.93 11.71
CA LYS A 57 -24.80 -16.39 11.83
C LYS A 57 -25.59 -17.05 10.70
N GLN A 58 -26.80 -16.58 10.42
CA GLN A 58 -27.62 -17.07 9.31
C GLN A 58 -26.93 -16.87 7.96
N ALA A 59 -26.34 -15.70 7.71
CA ALA A 59 -25.58 -15.44 6.50
C ALA A 59 -24.36 -16.38 6.36
N ASN A 60 -23.67 -16.66 7.46
CA ASN A 60 -22.53 -17.59 7.48
C ASN A 60 -22.98 -19.03 7.16
N ASP A 61 -24.11 -19.47 7.72
CA ASP A 61 -24.67 -20.80 7.45
C ASP A 61 -25.10 -20.97 5.99
N ILE A 62 -25.62 -19.90 5.36
CA ILE A 62 -25.91 -19.89 3.92
C ILE A 62 -24.62 -20.00 3.10
N MET A 63 -23.61 -19.18 3.40
CA MET A 63 -22.33 -19.23 2.69
C MET A 63 -21.64 -20.59 2.80
N LYS A 64 -21.71 -21.25 3.96
CA LYS A 64 -21.18 -22.62 4.13
C LYS A 64 -21.87 -23.61 3.18
N LYS A 65 -23.20 -23.57 3.09
CA LYS A 65 -23.96 -24.43 2.16
C LYS A 65 -23.61 -24.15 0.71
N GLU A 66 -23.49 -22.88 0.32
CA GLU A 66 -23.06 -22.52 -1.05
C GLU A 66 -21.64 -23.03 -1.36
N LEU A 67 -20.73 -22.95 -0.38
CA LEU A 67 -19.35 -23.42 -0.53
C LEU A 67 -19.29 -24.95 -0.67
N GLU A 68 -20.12 -25.68 0.06
CA GLU A 68 -20.27 -27.14 -0.10
C GLU A 68 -20.78 -27.51 -1.51
N VAL A 69 -21.79 -26.79 -2.01
CA VAL A 69 -22.34 -27.01 -3.37
C VAL A 69 -21.29 -26.73 -4.44
N LEU A 70 -20.60 -25.59 -4.35
CA LEU A 70 -19.55 -25.21 -5.29
C LEU A 70 -18.36 -26.19 -5.24
N SER A 71 -17.98 -26.65 -4.04
CA SER A 71 -16.93 -27.66 -3.86
C SER A 71 -17.31 -28.98 -4.54
N ALA A 72 -18.55 -29.44 -4.37
CA ALA A 72 -19.06 -30.64 -5.02
C ALA A 72 -19.10 -30.51 -6.55
N GLN A 73 -19.47 -29.33 -7.07
CA GLN A 73 -19.46 -29.05 -8.51
C GLN A 73 -18.03 -29.04 -9.06
N ASN A 74 -17.08 -28.42 -8.35
CA ASN A 74 -15.68 -28.39 -8.74
C ASN A 74 -15.08 -29.80 -8.75
N ALA A 75 -15.39 -30.63 -7.75
CA ALA A 75 -14.97 -32.03 -7.72
C ALA A 75 -15.49 -32.83 -8.93
N LYS A 76 -16.74 -32.57 -9.38
CA LYS A 76 -17.29 -33.17 -10.62
C LYS A 76 -16.52 -32.69 -11.86
N LEU A 77 -16.26 -31.39 -11.98
CA LEU A 77 -15.52 -30.82 -13.11
C LEU A 77 -14.09 -31.38 -13.19
N ILE A 78 -13.41 -31.54 -12.05
CA ILE A 78 -12.07 -32.16 -11.99
C ILE A 78 -12.12 -33.61 -12.50
N LYS A 79 -13.12 -34.41 -12.08
CA LYS A 79 -13.28 -35.78 -12.58
C LYS A 79 -13.50 -35.82 -14.10
N THR A 80 -14.36 -34.95 -14.63
CA THR A 80 -14.60 -34.85 -16.08
C THR A 80 -13.35 -34.40 -16.83
N SER A 81 -12.63 -33.40 -16.30
CA SER A 81 -11.38 -32.89 -16.88
C SER A 81 -10.31 -33.98 -16.94
N ASN A 82 -10.10 -34.73 -15.85
CA ASN A 82 -9.14 -35.83 -15.81
C ASN A 82 -9.49 -36.94 -16.81
N SER A 83 -10.77 -37.26 -16.96
CA SER A 83 -11.25 -38.24 -17.96
C SER A 83 -10.99 -37.77 -19.39
N LEU A 84 -11.28 -36.51 -19.70
CA LEU A 84 -11.00 -35.92 -21.00
C LEU A 84 -9.50 -35.87 -21.29
N GLN A 85 -8.68 -35.50 -20.31
CA GLN A 85 -7.23 -35.48 -20.43
C GLN A 85 -6.66 -36.88 -20.71
N ALA A 86 -7.19 -37.92 -20.06
CA ALA A 86 -6.80 -39.31 -20.31
C ALA A 86 -7.19 -39.76 -21.73
N ARG A 87 -8.39 -39.41 -22.20
CA ARG A 87 -8.82 -39.69 -23.58
C ARG A 87 -7.93 -38.99 -24.60
N LEU A 88 -7.61 -37.73 -24.37
CA LEU A 88 -6.74 -36.93 -25.24
C LEU A 88 -5.34 -37.54 -25.31
N THR A 89 -4.79 -37.97 -24.17
CA THR A 89 -3.48 -38.67 -24.11
C THR A 89 -3.51 -39.98 -24.91
N ASN A 90 -4.59 -40.76 -24.81
CA ASN A 90 -4.73 -42.00 -25.58
C ASN A 90 -4.85 -41.74 -27.08
N LEU A 91 -5.60 -40.70 -27.48
CA LEU A 91 -5.69 -40.29 -28.89
C LEU A 91 -4.35 -39.81 -29.44
N GLN A 92 -3.59 -39.04 -28.66
CA GLN A 92 -2.23 -38.62 -29.04
C GLN A 92 -1.30 -39.82 -29.26
N ARG A 93 -1.30 -40.80 -28.34
CA ARG A 93 -0.50 -42.03 -28.52
C ARG A 93 -0.92 -42.81 -29.77
N LYS A 94 -2.22 -42.87 -30.08
CA LYS A 94 -2.73 -43.52 -31.28
C LYS A 94 -2.25 -42.80 -32.55
N GLN A 95 -2.31 -41.47 -32.56
CA GLN A 95 -1.83 -40.65 -33.67
C GLN A 95 -0.30 -40.78 -33.87
N GLU A 96 0.47 -40.79 -32.79
CA GLU A 96 1.92 -41.02 -32.83
C GLU A 96 2.26 -42.42 -33.37
N TYR A 97 1.47 -43.43 -33.04
CA TYR A 97 1.64 -44.79 -33.56
C TYR A 97 1.32 -44.87 -35.05
N GLU A 98 0.22 -44.25 -35.50
CA GLU A 98 -0.14 -44.16 -36.92
C GLU A 98 0.90 -43.37 -37.74
N LEU A 99 1.46 -42.30 -37.19
CA LEU A 99 2.57 -41.55 -37.80
C LEU A 99 3.83 -42.42 -37.93
N LYS A 100 4.22 -43.15 -36.88
CA LYS A 100 5.39 -44.05 -36.94
C LYS A 100 5.20 -45.21 -37.93
N LEU A 101 3.98 -45.70 -38.10
CA LEU A 101 3.66 -46.72 -39.10
C LEU A 101 3.82 -46.15 -40.51
N LYS A 102 3.27 -44.95 -40.78
CA LYS A 102 3.45 -44.26 -42.06
C LYS A 102 4.92 -43.96 -42.34
N ASP A 103 5.68 -43.50 -41.36
CA ASP A 103 7.12 -43.25 -41.50
C ASP A 103 7.90 -44.55 -41.79
N SER A 104 7.49 -45.68 -41.19
CA SER A 104 8.09 -47.00 -41.42
C SER A 104 7.73 -47.57 -42.80
N GLU A 105 6.51 -47.33 -43.29
CA GLU A 105 6.09 -47.68 -44.65
C GLU A 105 6.81 -46.84 -45.71
N VAL A 106 6.98 -45.53 -45.47
CA VAL A 106 7.79 -44.63 -46.31
C VAL A 106 9.27 -45.02 -46.28
N MET A 107 9.79 -45.48 -45.14
CA MET A 107 11.16 -45.96 -45.03
C MET A 107 11.38 -47.31 -45.75
N LYS A 108 10.39 -48.21 -45.77
CA LYS A 108 10.43 -49.43 -46.58
C LYS A 108 10.35 -49.14 -48.09
N GLN A 109 9.48 -48.22 -48.50
CA GLN A 109 9.37 -47.80 -49.90
C GLN A 109 10.64 -47.08 -50.40
N SER A 110 11.32 -46.32 -49.54
CA SER A 110 12.60 -45.69 -49.90
C SER A 110 13.79 -46.65 -49.91
N ILE A 111 13.78 -47.72 -49.12
CA ILE A 111 14.80 -48.79 -49.18
C ILE A 111 14.60 -49.67 -50.43
N GLU A 112 13.36 -49.96 -50.81
CA GLU A 112 13.06 -50.70 -52.06
C GLU A 112 13.35 -49.87 -53.33
N ALA A 113 13.22 -48.54 -53.26
CA ALA A 113 13.61 -47.63 -54.35
C ALA A 113 15.12 -47.35 -54.44
N SER A 114 15.91 -47.66 -53.39
CA SER A 114 17.37 -47.41 -53.33
C SER A 114 18.22 -48.66 -53.56
N ALA A 115 17.60 -49.81 -53.89
CA ALA A 115 18.29 -51.05 -54.24
C ALA A 115 18.68 -51.13 -55.73
N ASP A 116 18.30 -50.14 -56.53
CA ASP A 116 18.70 -50.03 -57.93
C ASP A 116 19.38 -48.67 -58.17
N GLN A 117 20.62 -48.71 -58.67
CA GLN A 117 21.54 -47.60 -58.96
C GLN A 117 22.48 -47.15 -57.83
N GLY A 118 23.78 -47.43 -58.06
CA GLY A 118 24.87 -47.15 -57.15
C GLY A 118 25.67 -45.87 -57.43
N LYS A 119 26.74 -45.76 -56.62
CA LYS A 119 27.97 -44.95 -56.73
C LYS A 119 27.96 -43.46 -56.35
N GLU A 120 28.84 -43.22 -55.35
CA GLU A 120 29.84 -42.15 -55.21
C GLU A 120 29.50 -40.76 -54.61
N ALA A 121 30.19 -40.53 -53.48
CA ALA A 121 31.02 -39.38 -53.12
C ALA A 121 30.43 -38.10 -52.47
N ALA A 122 31.16 -37.68 -51.42
CA ALA A 122 31.34 -36.35 -50.81
C ALA A 122 30.24 -35.76 -49.88
N GLY A 123 30.65 -35.36 -48.66
CA GLY A 123 29.87 -34.53 -47.72
C GLY A 123 29.78 -33.05 -48.16
N PRO A 124 29.14 -32.10 -47.43
CA PRO A 124 29.03 -31.98 -45.95
C PRO A 124 27.61 -31.64 -45.38
N LYS A 125 27.51 -31.50 -44.04
CA LYS A 125 26.35 -31.08 -43.16
C LYS A 125 25.68 -29.74 -43.59
N PRO A 126 24.58 -29.19 -42.98
CA PRO A 126 23.72 -29.59 -41.81
C PRO A 126 22.17 -29.43 -42.03
N GLY A 127 21.31 -29.85 -41.08
CA GLY A 127 19.86 -29.56 -41.14
C GLY A 127 19.11 -29.72 -39.80
N ASP A 128 18.44 -28.65 -39.38
CA ASP A 128 17.75 -28.40 -38.10
C ASP A 128 16.62 -29.37 -37.71
N LYS A 129 16.53 -29.70 -36.41
CA LYS A 129 15.34 -30.26 -35.77
C LYS A 129 14.67 -29.18 -34.89
N PRO A 130 13.44 -28.71 -35.19
CA PRO A 130 12.77 -27.66 -34.43
C PRO A 130 12.21 -28.10 -33.06
N ASP A 131 11.96 -29.39 -32.82
CA ASP A 131 11.09 -29.82 -31.71
C ASP A 131 11.75 -30.02 -30.34
N GLU A 132 13.08 -30.17 -30.27
CA GLU A 132 13.78 -30.31 -28.97
C GLU A 132 13.90 -28.99 -28.19
N LYS A 133 13.83 -27.84 -28.86
CA LYS A 133 14.00 -26.52 -28.22
C LYS A 133 12.77 -26.08 -27.41
N LEU A 134 11.57 -26.52 -27.79
CA LEU A 134 10.30 -26.16 -27.11
C LEU A 134 10.07 -26.92 -25.80
N GLN A 135 10.49 -28.18 -25.71
CA GLN A 135 10.38 -28.95 -24.44
C GLN A 135 11.51 -28.65 -23.45
N LYS A 136 12.73 -28.32 -23.93
CA LYS A 136 13.84 -27.88 -23.07
C LYS A 136 13.57 -26.50 -22.45
N SER A 137 12.98 -25.56 -23.19
CA SER A 137 12.65 -24.21 -22.70
C SER A 137 11.55 -24.21 -21.62
N ALA A 138 10.52 -25.05 -21.74
CA ALA A 138 9.46 -25.17 -20.74
C ALA A 138 9.93 -25.81 -19.41
N LYS A 139 10.86 -26.78 -19.47
CA LYS A 139 11.48 -27.38 -18.27
C LYS A 139 12.47 -26.42 -17.59
N GLN A 140 13.29 -25.69 -18.37
CA GLN A 140 14.18 -24.65 -17.84
C GLN A 140 13.40 -23.51 -17.18
N SER A 141 12.29 -23.07 -17.77
CA SER A 141 11.45 -21.99 -17.22
C SER A 141 10.83 -22.36 -15.86
N ARG A 142 10.36 -23.61 -15.68
CA ARG A 142 9.84 -24.08 -14.37
C ARG A 142 10.92 -24.27 -13.30
N GLN A 143 12.13 -24.72 -13.67
CA GLN A 143 13.24 -24.80 -12.73
C GLN A 143 13.71 -23.40 -12.27
N SER A 144 13.68 -22.42 -13.18
CA SER A 144 14.02 -21.03 -12.86
C SER A 144 13.03 -20.39 -11.89
N SER A 145 11.72 -20.62 -12.04
CA SER A 145 10.74 -20.02 -11.11
C SER A 145 10.90 -20.61 -9.71
N VAL A 146 10.97 -21.95 -9.58
CA VAL A 146 11.22 -22.63 -8.29
C VAL A 146 12.47 -22.08 -7.60
N HIS A 147 13.54 -21.80 -8.35
CA HIS A 147 14.75 -21.21 -7.78
C HIS A 147 14.49 -19.81 -7.19
N VAL A 148 13.78 -18.92 -7.89
CA VAL A 148 13.43 -17.58 -7.39
C VAL A 148 12.62 -17.65 -6.08
N TYR A 149 11.59 -18.50 -6.03
CA TYR A 149 10.81 -18.67 -4.79
C TYR A 149 11.68 -19.22 -3.65
N SER A 150 12.50 -20.23 -3.94
CA SER A 150 13.38 -20.82 -2.92
C SER A 150 14.42 -19.83 -2.40
N ALA A 151 14.98 -18.98 -3.27
CA ALA A 151 15.95 -17.96 -2.88
C ALA A 151 15.33 -16.88 -2.00
N ALA A 152 14.14 -16.38 -2.38
CA ALA A 152 13.41 -15.40 -1.58
C ALA A 152 13.01 -15.97 -0.22
N LEU A 153 12.49 -17.20 -0.20
CA LEU A 153 12.09 -17.89 1.03
C LEU A 153 13.30 -18.17 1.93
N SER A 154 14.41 -18.68 1.39
CA SER A 154 15.64 -18.91 2.16
C SER A 154 16.14 -17.61 2.79
N ALA A 155 16.21 -16.53 2.02
CA ALA A 155 16.67 -15.24 2.53
C ALA A 155 15.77 -14.69 3.67
N LEU A 156 14.45 -14.87 3.55
CA LEU A 156 13.50 -14.47 4.59
C LEU A 156 13.60 -15.37 5.83
N LEU A 157 13.71 -16.69 5.67
CA LEU A 157 13.87 -17.63 6.78
C LEU A 157 15.20 -17.39 7.51
N ASP A 158 16.29 -17.18 6.78
CA ASP A 158 17.59 -16.82 7.37
C ASP A 158 17.48 -15.53 8.18
N TRP A 159 16.80 -14.51 7.64
CA TRP A 159 16.57 -13.26 8.37
C TRP A 159 15.75 -13.49 9.63
N VAL A 160 14.64 -14.23 9.58
CA VAL A 160 13.80 -14.53 10.74
C VAL A 160 14.56 -15.32 11.80
N CYS A 161 15.33 -16.32 11.39
CA CYS A 161 16.17 -17.12 12.29
C CYS A 161 17.19 -16.25 13.01
N GLU A 162 17.87 -15.36 12.29
CA GLU A 162 18.97 -14.55 12.81
C GLU A 162 18.49 -13.36 13.67
N ALA A 163 17.47 -12.63 13.21
CA ALA A 163 17.00 -11.40 13.85
C ALA A 163 15.90 -11.62 14.91
N HIS A 164 15.17 -12.75 14.87
CA HIS A 164 14.03 -12.97 15.76
C HIS A 164 14.15 -14.26 16.57
N LEU A 165 14.22 -15.43 15.93
CA LEU A 165 14.14 -16.71 16.65
C LEU A 165 15.38 -16.97 17.53
N ARG A 166 16.58 -16.66 17.04
CA ARG A 166 17.81 -16.77 17.83
C ARG A 166 17.76 -15.84 19.04
N GLN A 167 17.28 -14.60 18.87
CA GLN A 167 17.18 -13.64 19.96
C GLN A 167 16.15 -14.05 21.02
N ALA A 168 15.04 -14.66 20.61
CA ALA A 168 13.97 -15.07 21.52
C ALA A 168 14.40 -16.18 22.51
N LEU A 169 15.48 -16.91 22.22
CA LEU A 169 15.92 -18.07 23.00
C LEU A 169 17.15 -17.80 23.88
N THR A 170 17.93 -16.75 23.62
CA THR A 170 19.14 -16.44 24.38
C THR A 170 18.99 -15.16 25.18
N GLU A 171 18.91 -15.28 26.51
CA GLU A 171 19.13 -14.16 27.45
C GLU A 171 20.59 -13.64 27.44
N MET A 172 21.49 -14.39 26.78
CA MET A 172 22.90 -14.07 26.62
C MET A 172 23.15 -13.25 25.33
N PRO A 173 23.97 -12.17 25.38
CA PRO A 173 24.16 -11.27 24.26
C PRO A 173 25.07 -11.90 23.20
N THR A 174 24.50 -12.68 22.28
CA THR A 174 25.22 -13.05 21.05
C THR A 174 25.12 -11.90 20.04
N LYS A 175 25.99 -10.89 20.22
CA LYS A 175 25.99 -9.54 19.61
C LYS A 175 24.82 -8.66 20.07
N PRO A 176 24.99 -7.33 20.20
CA PRO A 176 23.93 -6.49 20.73
C PRO A 176 22.71 -6.58 19.81
N SER A 177 21.53 -6.89 20.38
CA SER A 177 20.23 -7.00 19.69
C SER A 177 19.95 -5.77 18.80
N GLU A 178 20.48 -4.61 19.20
CA GLU A 178 20.50 -3.34 18.46
C GLU A 178 21.07 -3.46 17.04
N THR A 179 21.98 -4.41 16.77
CA THR A 179 22.60 -4.61 15.45
C THR A 179 21.60 -5.09 14.40
N TYR A 180 20.60 -5.89 14.80
CA TYR A 180 19.61 -6.45 13.87
C TYR A 180 18.48 -5.47 13.54
N CYS A 181 18.25 -4.51 14.43
CA CYS A 181 17.40 -3.35 14.18
C CYS A 181 18.17 -2.20 13.52
N ALA A 182 19.49 -2.33 13.36
CA ALA A 182 20.30 -1.27 12.77
C ALA A 182 19.89 -1.05 11.30
N PRO A 183 19.75 0.21 10.86
CA PRO A 183 19.27 0.52 9.52
C PRO A 183 20.07 -0.16 8.39
N ALA A 184 21.39 -0.26 8.56
CA ALA A 184 22.29 -0.93 7.60
C ALA A 184 22.04 -2.45 7.49
N PHE A 185 21.78 -3.14 8.60
CA PHE A 185 21.48 -4.57 8.60
C PHE A 185 20.17 -4.85 7.86
N ILE A 186 19.12 -4.10 8.18
CA ILE A 186 17.82 -4.21 7.51
C ILE A 186 17.97 -3.91 6.02
N GLN A 187 18.76 -2.89 5.66
CA GLN A 187 19.01 -2.53 4.27
C GLN A 187 19.61 -3.70 3.50
N GLU A 188 20.65 -4.36 4.01
CA GLU A 188 21.25 -5.54 3.36
C GLU A 188 20.23 -6.65 3.09
N ARG A 189 19.35 -6.94 4.05
CA ARG A 189 18.32 -7.98 3.92
C ARG A 189 17.27 -7.62 2.87
N VAL A 190 16.80 -6.38 2.90
CA VAL A 190 15.87 -5.83 1.93
C VAL A 190 16.45 -5.93 0.51
N LEU A 191 17.71 -5.54 0.32
CA LEU A 191 18.39 -5.58 -0.98
C LEU A 191 18.51 -6.99 -1.56
N LYS A 192 18.64 -8.02 -0.70
CA LYS A 192 18.67 -9.44 -1.11
C LYS A 192 17.29 -9.95 -1.57
N VAL A 193 16.21 -9.51 -0.94
CA VAL A 193 14.86 -10.03 -1.20
C VAL A 193 14.17 -9.34 -2.38
N LEU A 194 14.27 -8.00 -2.47
CA LEU A 194 13.54 -7.18 -3.44
C LEU A 194 13.63 -7.66 -4.91
N PRO A 195 14.81 -8.06 -5.45
CA PRO A 195 14.90 -8.49 -6.85
C PRO A 195 14.01 -9.70 -7.18
N ASN A 196 13.87 -10.64 -6.24
CA ASN A 196 13.05 -11.84 -6.43
C ASN A 196 11.56 -11.50 -6.49
N LEU A 197 11.13 -10.40 -5.86
CA LEU A 197 9.72 -10.01 -5.81
C LEU A 197 9.20 -9.53 -7.17
N VAL A 198 10.06 -9.12 -8.10
CA VAL A 198 9.64 -8.80 -9.48
C VAL A 198 9.00 -10.02 -10.13
N ASP A 199 9.70 -11.15 -10.10
CA ASP A 199 9.24 -12.36 -10.78
C ASP A 199 8.16 -13.09 -9.96
N ILE A 200 8.20 -13.03 -8.62
CA ILE A 200 7.13 -13.56 -7.76
C ILE A 200 5.80 -12.81 -8.00
N LEU A 201 5.81 -11.48 -8.12
CA LEU A 201 4.61 -10.71 -8.44
C LEU A 201 4.10 -11.05 -9.85
N ARG A 202 5.01 -11.16 -10.83
CA ARG A 202 4.65 -11.56 -12.19
C ARG A 202 3.92 -12.90 -12.21
N ASP A 203 4.46 -13.90 -11.53
CA ASP A 203 3.90 -15.26 -11.54
C ASP A 203 2.56 -15.36 -10.79
N ASN A 204 2.34 -14.51 -9.79
CA ASN A 204 1.14 -14.51 -8.94
C ASN A 204 0.16 -13.37 -9.19
N ALA A 205 0.32 -12.59 -10.27
CA ALA A 205 -0.49 -11.39 -10.51
C ALA A 205 -2.00 -11.64 -10.44
N SER A 206 -2.47 -12.83 -10.83
CA SER A 206 -3.88 -13.24 -10.75
C SER A 206 -4.36 -13.62 -9.33
N ASN A 207 -3.46 -13.84 -8.38
CA ASN A 207 -3.76 -14.18 -6.99
C ASN A 207 -3.40 -13.01 -6.06
N LEU A 208 -4.31 -12.04 -5.99
CA LEU A 208 -4.11 -10.79 -5.23
C LEU A 208 -3.96 -11.02 -3.72
N ARG A 209 -4.48 -12.13 -3.18
CA ARG A 209 -4.31 -12.51 -1.78
C ARG A 209 -2.84 -12.81 -1.47
N CYS A 210 -2.16 -13.53 -2.36
CA CYS A 210 -0.73 -13.82 -2.22
C CYS A 210 0.16 -12.61 -2.54
N CYS A 211 -0.33 -11.67 -3.35
CA CYS A 211 0.42 -10.47 -3.69
C CYS A 211 0.43 -9.41 -2.58
N LEU A 212 -0.60 -9.32 -1.72
CA LEU A 212 -0.67 -8.28 -0.70
C LEU A 212 0.55 -8.26 0.26
N PRO A 213 0.99 -9.39 0.86
CA PRO A 213 2.21 -9.41 1.67
C PRO A 213 3.46 -8.98 0.89
N CYS A 214 3.54 -9.32 -0.40
CA CYS A 214 4.64 -8.90 -1.26
C CYS A 214 4.63 -7.38 -1.46
N LEU A 215 3.46 -6.78 -1.74
CA LEU A 215 3.30 -5.34 -1.88
C LEU A 215 3.63 -4.60 -0.58
N GLN A 216 3.19 -5.12 0.58
CA GLN A 216 3.55 -4.57 1.88
C GLN A 216 5.07 -4.57 2.09
N PHE A 217 5.72 -5.72 1.84
CA PHE A 217 7.17 -5.84 1.96
C PHE A 217 7.90 -4.86 1.04
N ILE A 218 7.51 -4.78 -0.24
CA ILE A 218 8.09 -3.85 -1.21
C ILE A 218 7.96 -2.41 -0.72
N TYR A 219 6.75 -2.00 -0.32
CA TYR A 219 6.50 -0.63 0.08
C TYR A 219 7.33 -0.22 1.30
N TRP A 220 7.33 -1.02 2.37
CA TRP A 220 8.13 -0.74 3.56
C TRP A 220 9.63 -0.75 3.26
N SER A 221 10.08 -1.66 2.40
CA SER A 221 11.46 -1.69 1.90
C SER A 221 11.84 -0.39 1.19
N LEU A 222 10.97 0.14 0.34
CA LEU A 222 11.22 1.41 -0.37
C LEU A 222 11.29 2.60 0.59
N LEU A 223 10.42 2.65 1.61
CA LEU A 223 10.49 3.69 2.63
C LEU A 223 11.79 3.61 3.45
N HIS A 224 12.23 2.39 3.79
CA HIS A 224 13.49 2.17 4.52
C HIS A 224 14.70 2.63 3.72
N ILE A 225 14.78 2.26 2.44
CA ILE A 225 15.89 2.65 1.56
C ILE A 225 16.00 4.17 1.42
N ASP A 226 14.87 4.88 1.34
CA ASP A 226 14.84 6.33 1.21
C ASP A 226 15.35 7.07 2.46
N GLN A 227 15.25 6.47 3.64
CA GLN A 227 15.75 7.06 4.89
C GLN A 227 17.28 7.05 4.97
N ILE A 228 17.93 6.08 4.32
CA ILE A 228 19.37 5.84 4.41
C ILE A 228 19.99 6.23 3.09
N GLN A 229 20.36 7.50 2.88
CA GLN A 229 21.06 7.92 1.67
C GLN A 229 22.51 7.38 1.64
N THR A 230 22.69 6.16 1.12
CA THR A 230 24.01 5.56 0.85
C THR A 230 24.23 5.38 -0.66
N GLN A 231 25.50 5.29 -1.10
CA GLN A 231 25.83 5.06 -2.52
C GLN A 231 25.22 3.76 -3.09
N GLN A 232 24.92 2.77 -2.23
CA GLN A 232 24.26 1.51 -2.61
C GLN A 232 22.80 1.69 -3.07
N ASN A 233 22.15 2.81 -2.77
CA ASN A 233 20.78 3.06 -3.25
C ASN A 233 20.71 3.27 -4.76
N VAL A 234 21.81 3.77 -5.36
CA VAL A 234 21.89 4.02 -6.81
C VAL A 234 21.85 2.71 -7.60
N SER A 235 22.41 1.62 -7.06
CA SER A 235 22.44 0.32 -7.75
C SER A 235 21.08 -0.38 -7.84
N MET A 236 20.08 0.06 -7.06
CA MET A 236 18.73 -0.55 -7.07
C MET A 236 17.72 0.16 -7.96
N SER A 237 18.09 1.27 -8.62
CA SER A 237 17.17 2.04 -9.46
C SER A 237 16.46 1.16 -10.51
N THR A 238 17.19 0.24 -11.14
CA THR A 238 16.62 -0.71 -12.10
C THR A 238 15.62 -1.68 -11.47
N THR A 239 15.92 -2.23 -10.29
CA THR A 239 15.02 -3.14 -9.57
C THR A 239 13.75 -2.43 -9.13
N MET A 240 13.87 -1.23 -8.55
CA MET A 240 12.74 -0.40 -8.16
C MET A 240 11.84 -0.08 -9.35
N ARG A 241 12.43 0.35 -10.47
CA ARG A 241 11.68 0.59 -11.71
C ARG A 241 10.97 -0.67 -12.21
N ARG A 242 11.64 -1.82 -12.22
CA ARG A 242 11.04 -3.11 -12.64
C ARG A 242 9.86 -3.50 -11.74
N LEU A 243 9.96 -3.30 -10.43
CA LEU A 243 8.85 -3.53 -9.49
C LEU A 243 7.67 -2.60 -9.81
N GLY A 244 7.93 -1.31 -10.00
CA GLY A 244 6.91 -0.33 -10.41
C GLY A 244 6.23 -0.70 -11.73
N GLU A 245 7.02 -1.11 -12.73
CA GLU A 245 6.50 -1.53 -14.04
C GLU A 245 5.64 -2.79 -13.93
N GLU A 246 6.05 -3.80 -13.15
CA GLU A 246 5.26 -5.04 -12.98
C GLU A 246 3.96 -4.79 -12.21
N ILE A 247 3.94 -3.83 -11.28
CA ILE A 247 2.74 -3.44 -10.54
C ILE A 247 1.79 -2.59 -11.40
N TYR A 248 2.34 -1.70 -12.24
CA TYR A 248 1.53 -0.82 -13.08
C TYR A 248 1.01 -1.52 -14.34
N TYR A 249 1.85 -2.32 -15.00
CA TYR A 249 1.53 -3.11 -16.19
C TYR A 249 2.08 -4.55 -16.05
N PRO A 250 1.33 -5.45 -15.39
CA PRO A 250 1.76 -6.83 -15.23
C PRO A 250 1.91 -7.48 -16.60
N LYS A 251 3.14 -7.81 -17.00
CA LYS A 251 3.43 -8.35 -18.34
C LYS A 251 2.88 -9.77 -18.52
N SER A 252 2.55 -10.41 -17.41
CA SER A 252 2.04 -11.78 -17.32
C SER A 252 0.54 -11.88 -17.14
N ALA A 253 -0.25 -10.81 -17.35
CA ALA A 253 -1.69 -10.94 -17.43
C ALA A 253 -2.03 -11.96 -18.52
N LYS A 254 -2.21 -13.24 -18.13
CA LYS A 254 -2.33 -14.35 -19.05
C LYS A 254 -3.64 -14.19 -19.80
N VAL A 255 -3.55 -13.76 -21.05
CA VAL A 255 -4.66 -13.87 -22.00
C VAL A 255 -4.99 -15.35 -22.12
N THR A 256 -6.20 -15.73 -21.77
CA THR A 256 -6.65 -17.12 -21.91
C THR A 256 -6.66 -17.51 -23.39
N GLU A 257 -6.44 -18.79 -23.73
CA GLU A 257 -6.49 -19.25 -25.13
C GLU A 257 -7.81 -18.87 -25.82
N VAL A 258 -8.92 -18.86 -25.07
CA VAL A 258 -10.24 -18.43 -25.54
C VAL A 258 -10.24 -16.95 -25.94
N GLU A 259 -9.61 -16.08 -25.14
CA GLU A 259 -9.50 -14.66 -25.44
C GLU A 259 -8.58 -14.38 -26.62
N LYS A 260 -7.52 -15.18 -26.82
CA LYS A 260 -6.66 -15.06 -28.02
C LYS A 260 -7.42 -15.36 -29.31
N ILE A 261 -8.39 -16.25 -29.25
CA ILE A 261 -9.20 -16.67 -30.41
C ILE A 261 -10.34 -15.67 -30.67
N MET A 262 -10.93 -15.09 -29.63
CA MET A 262 -12.13 -14.25 -29.74
C MET A 262 -11.87 -12.74 -29.80
N ALA A 263 -10.73 -12.26 -29.28
CA ALA A 263 -10.44 -10.83 -29.19
C ALA A 263 -9.47 -10.38 -30.29
N THR A 264 -9.68 -9.16 -30.79
CA THR A 264 -8.76 -8.56 -31.76
C THR A 264 -7.38 -8.31 -31.11
N PRO A 265 -6.30 -8.31 -31.89
CA PRO A 265 -4.95 -8.01 -31.38
C PRO A 265 -4.88 -6.67 -30.62
N ALA A 266 -5.68 -5.68 -31.03
CA ALA A 266 -5.83 -4.41 -30.34
C ALA A 266 -6.48 -4.57 -28.95
N ALA A 267 -7.60 -5.29 -28.84
CA ALA A 267 -8.30 -5.55 -27.58
C ALA A 267 -7.45 -6.38 -26.60
N LEU A 268 -6.69 -7.35 -27.11
CA LEU A 268 -5.72 -8.11 -26.31
C LEU A 268 -4.59 -7.22 -25.79
N SER A 269 -4.09 -6.30 -26.62
CA SER A 269 -3.06 -5.35 -26.22
C SER A 269 -3.55 -4.32 -25.19
N GLU A 270 -4.82 -3.92 -25.25
CA GLU A 270 -5.44 -3.02 -24.27
C GLU A 270 -5.68 -3.71 -22.94
N LYS A 271 -6.16 -4.96 -22.96
CA LYS A 271 -6.38 -5.74 -21.74
C LYS A 271 -5.07 -6.04 -20.99
N LEU A 272 -3.98 -6.26 -21.72
CA LEU A 272 -2.62 -6.40 -21.16
C LEU A 272 -2.05 -5.10 -20.56
N LYS A 273 -2.69 -3.96 -20.82
CA LYS A 273 -2.31 -2.64 -20.27
C LYS A 273 -3.21 -2.22 -19.10
N GLU A 274 -4.12 -3.06 -18.62
CA GLU A 274 -4.97 -2.67 -17.51
C GLU A 274 -4.21 -2.77 -16.17
N PRO A 275 -4.20 -1.72 -15.32
CA PRO A 275 -3.39 -1.71 -14.10
C PRO A 275 -4.07 -2.55 -13.01
N LEU A 276 -3.91 -3.87 -13.13
CA LEU A 276 -4.59 -4.90 -12.33
C LEU A 276 -4.57 -4.63 -10.83
N PHE A 277 -3.42 -4.26 -10.28
CA PHE A 277 -3.26 -4.01 -8.85
C PHE A 277 -3.95 -2.70 -8.43
N MET A 278 -3.81 -1.64 -9.24
CA MET A 278 -4.40 -0.33 -8.94
C MET A 278 -5.93 -0.31 -9.11
N ARG A 279 -6.50 -1.26 -9.85
CA ARG A 279 -7.95 -1.48 -10.00
C ARG A 279 -8.49 -2.67 -9.20
N SER A 280 -7.71 -3.22 -8.27
CA SER A 280 -8.13 -4.34 -7.43
C SER A 280 -9.41 -4.01 -6.62
N SER A 281 -10.26 -4.99 -6.32
CA SER A 281 -11.35 -4.80 -5.35
C SER A 281 -10.86 -4.62 -3.91
N ASN A 282 -9.60 -4.97 -3.61
CA ASN A 282 -9.01 -4.84 -2.29
C ASN A 282 -8.34 -3.46 -2.11
N ASN A 283 -8.85 -2.69 -1.15
CA ASN A 283 -8.39 -1.32 -0.87
C ASN A 283 -6.90 -1.24 -0.49
N HIS A 284 -6.38 -2.22 0.27
CA HIS A 284 -4.95 -2.26 0.59
C HIS A 284 -4.10 -2.44 -0.66
N VAL A 285 -4.50 -3.34 -1.56
CA VAL A 285 -3.79 -3.60 -2.81
C VAL A 285 -3.81 -2.37 -3.71
N ARG A 286 -4.97 -1.72 -3.89
CA ARG A 286 -5.08 -0.48 -4.68
C ARG A 286 -4.19 0.63 -4.12
N LEU A 287 -4.27 0.90 -2.82
CA LEU A 287 -3.51 1.99 -2.22
C LEU A 287 -2.01 1.72 -2.26
N LEU A 288 -1.56 0.53 -1.84
CA LEU A 288 -0.14 0.18 -1.86
C LEU A 288 0.44 0.20 -3.27
N SER A 289 -0.25 -0.40 -4.25
CA SER A 289 0.23 -0.39 -5.63
C SER A 289 0.37 1.03 -6.17
N THR A 290 -0.59 1.92 -5.88
CA THR A 290 -0.53 3.33 -6.22
C THR A 290 0.69 4.01 -5.59
N LEU A 291 0.92 3.82 -4.29
CA LEU A 291 2.07 4.43 -3.59
C LEU A 291 3.41 3.89 -4.09
N ILE A 292 3.51 2.58 -4.36
CA ILE A 292 4.72 1.97 -4.92
C ILE A 292 5.01 2.55 -6.31
N VAL A 293 3.99 2.67 -7.17
CA VAL A 293 4.11 3.29 -8.49
C VAL A 293 4.61 4.74 -8.37
N LEU A 294 4.03 5.53 -7.47
CA LEU A 294 4.48 6.91 -7.19
C LEU A 294 5.91 6.97 -6.63
N LYS A 295 6.41 5.93 -5.97
CA LYS A 295 7.82 5.91 -5.49
C LYS A 295 8.82 5.43 -6.53
N THR A 296 8.40 4.62 -7.50
CA THR A 296 9.32 3.83 -8.34
C THR A 296 9.35 4.26 -9.80
N LEU A 297 8.28 4.86 -10.30
CA LEU A 297 8.16 5.28 -11.70
C LEU A 297 8.27 6.80 -11.83
N THR A 298 8.85 7.24 -12.93
CA THR A 298 9.10 8.66 -13.24
C THR A 298 8.30 9.18 -14.44
N ARG A 299 7.55 8.30 -15.11
CA ARG A 299 6.73 8.67 -16.27
C ARG A 299 5.56 9.56 -15.84
N ALA A 300 5.44 10.73 -16.46
CA ALA A 300 4.53 11.77 -16.00
C ALA A 300 3.04 11.38 -16.10
N ASP A 301 2.66 10.70 -17.19
CA ASP A 301 1.32 10.15 -17.42
C ASP A 301 0.93 9.12 -16.35
N VAL A 302 1.88 8.28 -15.95
CA VAL A 302 1.69 7.26 -14.92
C VAL A 302 1.53 7.88 -13.54
N ILE A 303 2.38 8.85 -13.21
CA ILE A 303 2.31 9.58 -11.94
C ILE A 303 0.97 10.33 -11.84
N ALA A 304 0.54 11.01 -12.92
CA ALA A 304 -0.75 11.70 -12.97
C ALA A 304 -1.92 10.73 -12.68
N GLN A 305 -1.96 9.57 -13.34
CA GLN A 305 -2.97 8.55 -13.08
C GLN A 305 -2.92 8.02 -11.64
N GLY A 306 -1.73 7.86 -11.06
CA GLY A 306 -1.56 7.50 -9.66
C GLY A 306 -2.18 8.52 -8.71
N PHE A 307 -1.97 9.81 -8.97
CA PHE A 307 -2.59 10.88 -8.20
C PHE A 307 -4.11 10.95 -8.37
N ASP A 308 -4.63 10.79 -9.58
CA ASP A 308 -6.07 10.81 -9.85
C ASP A 308 -6.81 9.68 -9.12
N LEU A 309 -6.22 8.47 -9.11
CA LEU A 309 -6.73 7.35 -8.35
C LEU A 309 -6.69 7.62 -6.86
N LEU A 310 -5.55 8.09 -6.34
CA LEU A 310 -5.38 8.38 -4.91
C LEU A 310 -6.39 9.44 -4.43
N LYS A 311 -6.57 10.52 -5.21
CA LYS A 311 -7.55 11.58 -4.94
C LYS A 311 -8.98 11.04 -4.83
N THR A 312 -9.31 10.09 -5.70
CA THR A 312 -10.62 9.45 -5.72
C THR A 312 -10.83 8.54 -4.50
N GLU A 313 -9.85 7.69 -4.18
CA GLU A 313 -9.90 6.75 -3.05
C GLU A 313 -10.05 7.47 -1.71
N LEU A 314 -9.29 8.56 -1.49
CA LEU A 314 -9.26 9.32 -0.24
C LEU A 314 -10.53 10.13 0.05
N LYS A 315 -11.59 9.98 -0.77
CA LYS A 315 -12.94 10.44 -0.42
C LYS A 315 -13.56 9.58 0.68
N THR A 316 -13.08 8.35 0.86
CA THR A 316 -13.59 7.42 1.87
C THR A 316 -12.72 7.42 3.13
N ASP A 317 -13.36 7.24 4.27
CA ASP A 317 -12.69 7.19 5.58
C ASP A 317 -11.77 5.96 5.71
N GLN A 318 -12.16 4.82 5.14
CA GLN A 318 -11.32 3.63 5.09
C GLN A 318 -10.01 3.87 4.32
N ALA A 319 -10.05 4.60 3.20
CA ALA A 319 -8.83 4.92 2.46
C ALA A 319 -7.94 5.91 3.23
N LYS A 320 -8.52 6.86 3.97
CA LYS A 320 -7.77 7.79 4.83
C LYS A 320 -7.08 7.05 5.98
N GLU A 321 -7.75 6.08 6.60
CA GLU A 321 -7.14 5.19 7.58
C GLU A 321 -5.93 4.45 7.00
N LEU A 322 -6.10 3.85 5.81
CA LEU A 322 -5.01 3.14 5.14
C LEU A 322 -3.85 4.07 4.72
N PHE A 323 -4.16 5.31 4.30
CA PHE A 323 -3.15 6.32 3.99
C PHE A 323 -2.23 6.57 5.19
N LEU A 324 -2.80 6.67 6.39
CA LEU A 324 -2.06 6.84 7.63
C LEU A 324 -1.32 5.56 8.04
N TYR A 325 -1.99 4.42 7.97
CA TYR A 325 -1.40 3.10 8.27
C TYR A 325 -0.13 2.85 7.46
N TYR A 326 -0.13 3.22 6.18
CA TYR A 326 1.02 3.10 5.29
C TYR A 326 1.92 4.33 5.27
N GLN A 327 1.79 5.31 6.17
CA GLN A 327 2.64 6.51 6.21
C GLN A 327 2.76 7.22 4.84
N ALA A 328 1.67 7.25 4.07
CA ALA A 328 1.67 7.74 2.69
C ALA A 328 2.06 9.22 2.57
N THR A 329 1.91 10.01 3.65
CA THR A 329 2.39 11.41 3.74
C THR A 329 3.84 11.53 3.25
N ASN A 330 4.72 10.60 3.60
CA ASN A 330 6.14 10.62 3.19
C ASN A 330 6.33 10.47 1.67
N VAL A 331 5.43 9.74 1.00
CA VAL A 331 5.42 9.61 -0.45
C VAL A 331 4.96 10.92 -1.10
N ILE A 332 3.90 11.52 -0.58
CA ILE A 332 3.32 12.74 -1.17
C ILE A 332 4.23 13.95 -0.99
N ILE A 333 4.91 14.08 0.16
CA ILE A 333 5.85 15.18 0.44
C ILE A 333 6.98 15.22 -0.60
N PHE A 334 7.42 14.07 -1.15
CA PHE A 334 8.45 14.02 -2.19
C PHE A 334 8.07 14.87 -3.43
N TYR A 335 6.78 14.96 -3.75
CA TYR A 335 6.26 15.70 -4.88
C TYR A 335 6.11 17.22 -4.64
N LEU A 336 6.47 17.69 -3.44
CA LEU A 336 6.59 19.12 -3.13
C LEU A 336 7.97 19.69 -3.48
N LYS A 337 8.95 18.83 -3.78
CA LYS A 337 10.30 19.26 -4.16
C LYS A 337 10.27 19.97 -5.53
N PRO A 338 11.14 20.97 -5.79
CA PRO A 338 11.17 21.71 -7.05
C PRO A 338 11.31 20.85 -8.32
N VAL A 339 12.00 19.71 -8.21
CA VAL A 339 12.14 18.74 -9.32
C VAL A 339 10.79 18.18 -9.81
N ASN A 340 9.78 18.18 -8.94
CA ASN A 340 8.44 17.66 -9.19
C ASN A 340 7.39 18.76 -9.40
N LYS A 341 7.79 19.96 -9.85
CA LYS A 341 6.91 21.14 -9.98
C LYS A 341 5.57 20.90 -10.67
N ASN A 342 5.53 20.00 -11.66
CA ASN A 342 4.32 19.68 -12.42
C ASN A 342 3.26 18.95 -11.56
N PHE A 343 3.67 18.30 -10.47
CA PHE A 343 2.81 17.52 -9.57
C PHE A 343 2.60 18.20 -8.22
N THR A 344 3.25 19.33 -7.95
CA THR A 344 3.15 20.03 -6.68
C THR A 344 1.71 20.45 -6.35
N SER A 345 0.94 20.90 -7.34
CA SER A 345 -0.47 21.29 -7.11
C SER A 345 -1.32 20.10 -6.69
N VAL A 346 -1.25 18.97 -7.39
CA VAL A 346 -2.03 17.78 -7.04
C VAL A 346 -1.56 17.12 -5.73
N ALA A 347 -0.26 17.11 -5.46
CA ALA A 347 0.27 16.66 -4.17
C ALA A 347 -0.28 17.50 -3.00
N MET A 348 -0.36 18.83 -3.19
CA MET A 348 -0.95 19.72 -2.19
C MET A 348 -2.46 19.50 -2.02
N GLU A 349 -3.19 19.16 -3.09
CA GLU A 349 -4.60 18.78 -3.00
C GLU A 349 -4.81 17.51 -2.16
N ILE A 350 -3.98 16.49 -2.33
CA ILE A 350 -4.02 15.26 -1.51
C ILE A 350 -3.77 15.58 -0.03
N LEU A 351 -2.74 16.37 0.27
CA LEU A 351 -2.44 16.77 1.65
C LEU A 351 -3.57 17.60 2.26
N LEU A 352 -4.17 18.51 1.49
CA LEU A 352 -5.31 19.28 1.95
C LEU A 352 -6.53 18.39 2.22
N GLN A 353 -6.81 17.42 1.34
CA GLN A 353 -7.91 16.46 1.49
C GLN A 353 -7.76 15.62 2.77
N MET A 354 -6.54 15.22 3.12
CA MET A 354 -6.25 14.56 4.40
C MET A 354 -6.36 15.49 5.61
N SER A 355 -6.15 16.79 5.42
CA SER A 355 -6.31 17.81 6.45
C SER A 355 -7.76 18.26 6.65
N ALA A 356 -8.71 17.84 5.81
CA ALA A 356 -10.13 18.18 5.94
C ALA A 356 -10.71 17.60 7.24
N ASP A 357 -11.87 18.10 7.67
CA ASP A 357 -12.49 17.63 8.91
C ASP A 357 -12.96 16.17 8.75
N SER A 358 -12.32 15.28 9.51
CA SER A 358 -12.65 13.85 9.60
C SER A 358 -12.02 13.25 10.86
N PRO A 359 -12.41 12.02 11.26
CA PRO A 359 -11.80 11.33 12.40
C PRO A 359 -10.27 11.13 12.29
N PHE A 360 -9.72 11.22 11.09
CA PHE A 360 -8.30 10.98 10.78
C PHE A 360 -7.45 12.25 10.73
N GLN A 361 -8.08 13.42 10.79
CA GLN A 361 -7.39 14.71 10.64
C GLN A 361 -6.25 14.86 11.66
N HIS A 362 -6.49 14.51 12.92
CA HIS A 362 -5.48 14.66 13.98
C HIS A 362 -4.24 13.81 13.69
N ASN A 363 -4.43 12.52 13.44
CA ASN A 363 -3.36 11.58 13.10
C ASN A 363 -2.63 12.00 11.82
N PHE A 364 -3.33 12.59 10.85
CA PHE A 364 -2.69 13.17 9.67
C PHE A 364 -1.78 14.36 10.02
N LEU A 365 -2.24 15.30 10.85
CA LEU A 365 -1.42 16.43 11.29
C LEU A 365 -0.21 15.96 12.10
N GLU A 366 -0.36 14.93 12.94
CA GLU A 366 0.77 14.27 13.60
C GLU A 366 1.75 13.66 12.59
N SER A 367 1.25 13.02 11.53
CA SER A 367 2.11 12.50 10.45
C SER A 367 2.89 13.59 9.70
N CYS A 368 2.42 14.84 9.73
CA CYS A 368 3.13 16.01 9.19
C CYS A 368 4.06 16.68 10.22
N SER A 369 4.00 16.29 11.50
CA SER A 369 4.72 16.93 12.61
C SER A 369 6.18 16.45 12.72
N ASN A 370 6.92 16.54 11.61
CA ASN A 370 8.31 16.07 11.50
C ASN A 370 9.17 16.99 10.60
N GLU A 371 10.48 16.80 10.68
CA GLU A 371 11.46 17.58 9.92
C GLU A 371 11.25 17.55 8.40
N ASN A 372 10.91 16.39 7.84
CA ASN A 372 10.79 16.23 6.38
C ASN A 372 9.66 17.09 5.81
N PHE A 373 8.51 17.13 6.49
CA PHE A 373 7.40 17.99 6.10
C PHE A 373 7.78 19.47 6.20
N PHE A 374 8.28 19.91 7.36
CA PHE A 374 8.58 21.33 7.59
C PHE A 374 9.71 21.86 6.71
N ARG A 375 10.72 21.04 6.43
CA ARG A 375 11.78 21.35 5.45
C ARG A 375 11.20 21.53 4.06
N SER A 376 10.32 20.62 3.63
CA SER A 376 9.67 20.67 2.31
C SER A 376 8.72 21.85 2.18
N ALA A 377 7.94 22.15 3.23
CA ALA A 377 7.08 23.33 3.29
C ALA A 377 7.90 24.62 3.20
N ALA A 378 8.98 24.74 3.99
CA ALA A 378 9.84 25.92 3.97
C ALA A 378 10.54 26.12 2.61
N LEU A 379 10.91 25.05 1.92
CA LEU A 379 11.43 25.12 0.55
C LEU A 379 10.36 25.55 -0.45
N LEU A 380 9.14 25.01 -0.31
CA LEU A 380 8.02 25.32 -1.20
C LEU A 380 7.61 26.79 -1.09
N ILE A 381 7.53 27.35 0.13
CA ILE A 381 7.19 28.76 0.38
C ILE A 381 8.21 29.69 -0.30
N ARG A 382 9.50 29.33 -0.31
CA ARG A 382 10.57 30.14 -0.93
C ARG A 382 10.64 30.01 -2.45
N THR A 383 10.00 28.99 -3.02
CA THR A 383 10.04 28.74 -4.46
C THR A 383 9.04 29.67 -5.15
N PRO A 384 9.40 30.40 -6.22
CA PRO A 384 8.44 31.15 -7.01
C PRO A 384 7.41 30.20 -7.63
N LEU A 385 6.16 30.25 -7.16
CA LEU A 385 5.08 29.39 -7.64
C LEU A 385 4.21 30.13 -8.66
N SER A 386 3.84 29.44 -9.74
CA SER A 386 2.92 29.97 -10.76
C SER A 386 1.46 29.90 -10.35
N ASP A 387 1.08 28.97 -9.45
CA ASP A 387 -0.29 28.79 -8.96
C ASP A 387 -0.37 29.18 -7.47
N VAL A 388 -0.96 30.35 -7.21
CA VAL A 388 -1.14 30.90 -5.85
C VAL A 388 -1.96 29.96 -4.96
N ARG A 389 -2.84 29.13 -5.54
CA ARG A 389 -3.65 28.18 -4.77
C ARG A 389 -2.81 27.14 -4.06
N VAL A 390 -1.60 26.83 -4.55
CA VAL A 390 -0.68 25.94 -3.83
C VAL A 390 -0.28 26.54 -2.49
N MET A 391 0.02 27.85 -2.47
CA MET A 391 0.35 28.58 -1.25
C MET A 391 -0.84 28.69 -0.30
N GLU A 392 -2.03 28.95 -0.83
CA GLU A 392 -3.26 28.99 -0.03
C GLU A 392 -3.51 27.66 0.69
N ARG A 393 -3.44 26.55 -0.04
CA ARG A 393 -3.64 25.20 0.53
C ARG A 393 -2.58 24.85 1.56
N LEU A 394 -1.31 25.18 1.29
CA LEU A 394 -0.23 24.99 2.26
C LEU A 394 -0.46 25.82 3.52
N SER A 395 -0.92 27.07 3.37
CA SER A 395 -1.19 27.98 4.50
C SER A 395 -2.27 27.43 5.43
N ILE A 396 -3.30 26.75 4.90
CA ILE A 396 -4.34 26.09 5.70
C ILE A 396 -3.71 24.99 6.57
N ILE A 397 -2.88 24.14 5.98
CA ILE A 397 -2.23 23.03 6.70
C ILE A 397 -1.27 23.57 7.76
N LEU A 398 -0.44 24.56 7.42
CA LEU A 398 0.47 25.21 8.37
C LEU A 398 -0.28 25.93 9.49
N GLN A 399 -1.42 26.56 9.20
CA GLN A 399 -2.27 27.16 10.23
C GLN A 399 -2.79 26.09 11.20
N LYS A 400 -3.21 24.92 10.72
CA LYS A 400 -3.59 23.79 11.60
C LYS A 400 -2.42 23.28 12.42
N LEU A 401 -1.25 23.09 11.80
CA LEU A 401 -0.04 22.62 12.48
C LEU A 401 0.49 23.62 13.51
N SER A 402 0.31 24.93 13.31
CA SER A 402 0.72 25.98 14.25
C SER A 402 -0.04 25.95 15.57
N LYS A 403 -1.23 25.33 15.61
CA LYS A 403 -1.99 25.12 16.84
C LYS A 403 -1.39 24.02 17.73
N LEU A 404 -0.55 23.15 17.17
CA LEU A 404 0.11 22.08 17.92
C LEU A 404 1.37 22.63 18.58
N LYS A 405 1.37 22.74 19.91
CA LYS A 405 2.48 23.31 20.69
C LYS A 405 3.83 22.62 20.41
N SER A 406 3.81 21.31 20.20
CA SER A 406 4.99 20.50 19.86
C SER A 406 5.68 20.91 18.55
N ASN A 407 4.95 21.57 17.64
CA ASN A 407 5.46 21.97 16.33
C ASN A 407 6.13 23.33 16.32
N LYS A 408 6.02 24.14 17.39
CA LYS A 408 6.62 25.48 17.44
C LYS A 408 8.11 25.46 17.08
N ARG A 409 8.85 24.47 17.60
CA ARG A 409 10.26 24.25 17.27
C ARG A 409 10.53 24.12 15.77
N PHE A 410 9.64 23.46 15.01
CA PHE A 410 9.85 23.27 13.58
C PHE A 410 9.62 24.56 12.78
N PHE A 411 8.64 25.38 13.20
CA PHE A 411 8.45 26.71 12.60
C PHE A 411 9.68 27.62 12.80
N GLU A 412 10.34 27.50 13.96
CA GLU A 412 11.57 28.23 14.29
C GLU A 412 12.78 27.67 13.54
N THR A 413 13.06 26.36 13.65
CA THR A 413 14.21 25.69 12.99
C THR A 413 14.22 25.91 11.49
N TYR A 414 13.06 25.84 10.83
CA TYR A 414 12.95 26.01 9.38
C TYR A 414 12.64 27.45 8.94
N THR A 415 12.72 28.39 9.89
CA THR A 415 12.57 29.84 9.72
C THR A 415 11.28 30.27 9.01
N ILE A 416 10.22 29.45 9.10
CA ILE A 416 8.94 29.69 8.43
C ILE A 416 8.31 31.00 8.91
N VAL A 417 8.45 31.33 10.20
CA VAL A 417 7.94 32.59 10.78
C VAL A 417 8.51 33.81 10.04
N ALA A 418 9.83 33.83 9.81
CA ALA A 418 10.49 34.94 9.13
C ALA A 418 10.03 35.05 7.67
N ILE A 419 9.93 33.92 6.96
CA ILE A 419 9.44 33.90 5.57
C ILE A 419 8.00 34.44 5.50
N ILE A 420 7.13 34.04 6.44
CA ILE A 420 5.75 34.53 6.48
C ILE A 420 5.70 36.04 6.72
N GLN A 421 6.54 36.58 7.62
CA GLN A 421 6.61 38.01 7.86
C GLN A 421 7.06 38.77 6.61
N GLU A 422 8.09 38.30 5.91
CA GLU A 422 8.55 38.87 4.64
C GLU A 422 7.44 38.85 3.57
N MET A 423 6.73 37.72 3.45
CA MET A 423 5.58 37.60 2.54
C MET A 423 4.48 38.60 2.87
N LEU A 424 4.18 38.84 4.16
CA LEU A 424 3.14 39.79 4.56
C LEU A 424 3.54 41.24 4.30
N VAL A 425 4.82 41.58 4.33
CA VAL A 425 5.32 42.92 3.97
C VAL A 425 5.21 43.15 2.46
N GLY A 426 5.52 42.12 1.66
CA GLY A 426 5.45 42.20 0.20
C GLY A 426 4.05 41.98 -0.40
N ALA A 427 3.11 41.41 0.36
CA ALA A 427 1.77 41.10 -0.11
C ALA A 427 0.85 42.33 -0.02
N GLY A 428 0.44 42.84 -1.19
CA GLY A 428 -0.68 43.78 -1.29
C GLY A 428 -2.03 43.13 -0.97
N ASN A 429 -3.13 43.84 -1.26
CA ASN A 429 -4.50 43.38 -1.00
C ASN A 429 -5.01 42.26 -1.92
N GLU A 430 -4.20 41.75 -2.86
CA GLU A 430 -4.67 40.84 -3.91
C GLU A 430 -4.99 39.42 -3.41
N ASN A 431 -4.40 38.97 -2.30
CA ASN A 431 -4.58 37.61 -1.76
C ASN A 431 -5.09 37.62 -0.30
N ALA A 432 -6.25 38.22 -0.07
CA ALA A 432 -6.82 38.39 1.28
C ALA A 432 -6.93 37.09 2.09
N PHE A 433 -7.30 35.97 1.45
CA PHE A 433 -7.42 34.67 2.10
C PHE A 433 -6.06 34.14 2.60
N LEU A 434 -5.05 34.15 1.72
CA LEU A 434 -3.69 33.76 2.08
C LEU A 434 -3.17 34.63 3.23
N THR A 435 -3.30 35.96 3.10
CA THR A 435 -2.88 36.93 4.13
C THR A 435 -3.53 36.65 5.48
N LEU A 436 -4.83 36.30 5.51
CA LEU A 436 -5.53 35.95 6.74
C LEU A 436 -4.97 34.68 7.40
N ASN A 437 -4.72 33.63 6.62
CA ASN A 437 -4.14 32.39 7.14
C ASN A 437 -2.72 32.61 7.68
N LEU A 438 -1.90 33.36 6.95
CA LEU A 438 -0.55 33.73 7.36
C LEU A 438 -0.53 34.50 8.70
N LYS A 439 -1.43 35.47 8.87
CA LYS A 439 -1.61 36.19 10.14
C LYS A 439 -2.04 35.26 11.28
N SER A 440 -2.95 34.30 11.01
CA SER A 440 -3.37 33.32 12.02
C SER A 440 -2.23 32.38 12.44
N ILE A 441 -1.32 32.00 11.53
CA ILE A 441 -0.14 31.21 11.88
C ILE A 441 0.72 31.97 12.90
N LEU A 442 1.02 33.25 12.62
CA LEU A 442 1.81 34.09 13.52
C LEU A 442 1.12 34.26 14.88
N PHE A 443 -0.19 34.48 14.88
CA PHE A 443 -1.00 34.56 16.09
C PHE A 443 -0.90 33.28 16.94
N ASN A 444 -1.10 32.10 16.35
CA ASN A 444 -1.01 30.82 17.07
C ASN A 444 0.38 30.56 17.67
N LEU A 445 1.43 31.12 17.07
CA LEU A 445 2.82 31.00 17.54
C LEU A 445 3.20 32.07 18.57
N ASN A 446 2.28 33.00 18.91
CA ASN A 446 2.51 34.18 19.75
C ASN A 446 3.58 35.12 19.17
N VAL A 447 3.60 35.31 17.86
CA VAL A 447 4.52 36.22 17.16
C VAL A 447 3.75 37.44 16.67
N SER A 448 4.23 38.64 17.00
CA SER A 448 3.65 39.89 16.52
C SER A 448 3.81 40.03 15.01
N VAL A 449 2.74 40.44 14.33
CA VAL A 449 2.80 40.86 12.92
C VAL A 449 3.47 42.23 12.90
N LYS A 450 4.65 42.33 12.30
CA LYS A 450 5.26 43.64 12.02
C LYS A 450 4.43 44.27 10.89
N THR A 451 3.69 45.32 11.21
CA THR A 451 2.96 46.16 10.26
C THR A 451 3.90 47.01 9.43
#